data_AF-A0AA43E0G1-F1
#
_entry.id   AF-A0AA43E0G1-F1
#
_cell.length_a   1.000
_cell.length_b   1.000
_cell.length_c   1.000
_cell.angle_alpha   90.00
_cell.angle_beta   90.00
_cell.angle_gamma   90.00
#
_symmetry.space_group_name_H-M   'P 1'
#
loop_
_entity.id
_entity.type
_entity.pdbx_description
1 polymer ?
#
loop_
_entity_poly.entity_id
_entity_poly.type
_entity_poly.pdbx_seq_one_letter_code
_entity_poly.pdbx_strand_id
1 'polypeptide(L)'
;MIISLTLTPELEVWAQKQTDAAATILALLQAHVASTDTPTDRAAAVLKENVLKVPENMEFEIPQIIGPEVWQTLDRSSRVTFGKQVKREAAEFGLEFVRTTVSRHAVYKKRVVVE
;
A
#
# COMPACT_ATOMS: atom_id res chain seq x y z
N MET A 1 -16.09 -3.35 -18.48
CA MET A 1 -16.91 -3.25 -17.27
C MET A 1 -17.52 -1.86 -17.25
N ILE A 2 -18.85 -1.74 -17.20
CA ILE A 2 -19.53 -0.44 -17.09
C ILE A 2 -19.80 -0.22 -15.60
N ILE A 3 -19.32 0.90 -15.05
CA ILE A 3 -19.55 1.30 -13.65
C ILE A 3 -20.52 2.48 -13.68
N SER A 4 -21.67 2.32 -13.03
CA SER A 4 -22.67 3.38 -12.85
C SER A 4 -22.58 3.92 -11.44
N LEU A 5 -22.62 5.25 -11.28
CA LEU A 5 -22.45 5.92 -10.00
C LEU A 5 -23.65 6.85 -9.75
N THR A 6 -24.37 6.59 -8.67
CA THR A 6 -25.53 7.42 -8.27
C THR A 6 -25.05 8.46 -7.27
N LEU A 7 -25.29 9.74 -7.56
CA LEU A 7 -24.90 10.84 -6.68
C LEU A 7 -25.85 10.96 -5.49
N THR A 8 -25.32 11.37 -4.35
CA THR A 8 -26.17 11.81 -3.22
C THR A 8 -26.78 13.18 -3.53
N PRO A 9 -27.91 13.55 -2.90
CA PRO A 9 -28.55 14.85 -3.15
C PRO A 9 -27.61 16.05 -2.99
N GLU A 10 -26.69 15.99 -2.01
CA GLU A 10 -25.69 17.04 -1.79
C GLU A 10 -24.71 17.15 -2.97
N LEU A 11 -24.26 16.02 -3.51
CA LEU A 11 -23.39 15.98 -4.67
C LEU A 11 -24.11 16.36 -5.96
N GLU A 12 -25.40 16.07 -6.10
CA GLU A 12 -26.21 16.54 -7.22
C GLU A 12 -26.31 18.07 -7.24
N VAL A 13 -26.62 18.69 -6.10
CA VAL A 13 -26.68 20.15 -5.96
C VAL A 13 -25.33 20.80 -6.23
N TRP A 14 -24.23 20.16 -5.83
CA TRP A 14 -22.89 20.62 -6.17
C TRP A 14 -22.57 20.46 -7.66
N ALA A 15 -22.92 19.31 -8.26
CA ALA A 15 -22.64 18.98 -9.65
C ALA A 15 -23.37 19.93 -10.61
N GLN A 16 -24.61 20.30 -10.29
CA GLN A 16 -25.39 21.28 -11.05
C GLN A 16 -24.74 22.68 -11.13
N LYS A 17 -23.79 23.00 -10.24
CA LYS A 17 -23.04 24.27 -10.26
C LYS A 17 -21.80 24.22 -11.16
N GLN A 18 -21.43 23.05 -11.68
CA GLN A 18 -20.25 22.87 -12.53
C GLN A 18 -20.63 22.99 -14.01
N THR A 19 -19.76 23.63 -14.80
CA THR A 19 -19.96 23.77 -16.25
C THR A 19 -19.91 22.43 -16.98
N ASP A 20 -19.06 21.51 -16.49
CA ASP A 20 -19.03 20.11 -16.92
C ASP A 20 -18.86 19.22 -15.68
N ALA A 21 -20.00 18.80 -15.12
CA ALA A 21 -20.02 17.97 -13.91
C ALA A 21 -19.31 16.63 -14.11
N ALA A 22 -19.46 16.00 -15.29
CA ALA A 22 -18.88 14.69 -15.55
C ALA A 22 -17.34 14.77 -15.60
N ALA A 23 -16.79 15.73 -16.36
CA ALA A 23 -15.35 15.94 -16.41
C ALA A 23 -14.77 16.31 -15.03
N THR A 24 -15.48 17.16 -14.28
CA THR A 24 -15.03 17.58 -12.94
C THR A 24 -15.01 16.40 -11.96
N ILE A 25 -16.06 15.58 -11.93
CA ILE A 25 -16.12 14.37 -11.08
C ILE A 25 -14.98 13.40 -11.45
N LEU A 26 -14.75 13.20 -12.75
CA LEU A 26 -13.70 12.31 -13.22
C LEU A 26 -12.30 12.82 -12.82
N ALA A 27 -12.06 14.13 -12.92
CA ALA A 27 -10.81 14.75 -12.47
C ALA A 27 -10.61 14.62 -10.94
N LEU A 28 -11.67 14.83 -10.15
CA LEU A 28 -11.60 14.66 -8.69
C LEU A 28 -11.31 13.20 -8.30
N LEU A 29 -11.95 12.24 -8.95
CA LEU A 29 -11.67 10.83 -8.75
C LEU A 29 -10.24 10.48 -9.14
N GLN A 30 -9.73 10.99 -10.27
CA GLN A 30 -8.34 10.80 -10.67
C GLN A 30 -7.36 11.39 -9.66
N ALA A 31 -7.63 12.60 -9.15
CA ALA A 31 -6.81 13.22 -8.11
C ALA A 31 -6.84 12.42 -6.81
N HIS A 32 -8.02 11.90 -6.42
CA HIS A 32 -8.16 11.06 -5.25
C HIS A 32 -7.40 9.73 -5.42
N VAL A 33 -7.54 9.06 -6.56
CA VAL A 33 -6.78 7.84 -6.89
C VAL A 33 -5.28 8.13 -6.89
N ALA A 34 -4.82 9.22 -7.51
CA ALA A 34 -3.42 9.61 -7.46
C ALA A 34 -2.93 9.92 -6.03
N SER A 35 -3.80 10.41 -5.16
CA SER A 35 -3.48 10.65 -3.74
C SER A 35 -3.49 9.38 -2.88
N THR A 36 -4.10 8.28 -3.35
CA THR A 36 -4.31 7.03 -2.61
C THR A 36 -3.62 5.80 -3.22
N ASP A 37 -3.14 5.88 -4.46
CA ASP A 37 -2.25 4.92 -5.12
C ASP A 37 -0.82 5.46 -5.12
N THR A 38 -0.32 5.80 -3.92
CA THR A 38 1.08 6.18 -3.79
C THR A 38 1.97 4.96 -3.99
N PRO A 39 3.24 5.12 -4.41
CA PRO A 39 4.20 4.02 -4.46
C PRO A 39 4.27 3.22 -3.14
N THR A 40 4.05 3.89 -2.00
CA THR A 40 4.03 3.27 -0.66
C THR A 40 2.78 2.42 -0.46
N ASP A 41 1.60 2.87 -0.88
CA ASP A 41 0.36 2.10 -0.77
C ASP A 41 0.42 0.84 -1.65
N ARG A 42 0.99 0.99 -2.85
CA ARG A 42 1.27 -0.15 -3.74
C ARG A 42 2.26 -1.13 -3.11
N ALA A 43 3.35 -0.64 -2.51
CA ALA A 43 4.31 -1.50 -1.81
C ALA A 43 3.67 -2.24 -0.63
N ALA A 44 2.79 -1.58 0.12
CA ALA A 44 2.05 -2.19 1.21
C ALA A 44 1.09 -3.30 0.73
N ALA A 45 0.37 -3.06 -0.37
CA ALA A 45 -0.51 -4.05 -0.97
C ALA A 45 0.26 -5.28 -1.47
N VAL A 46 1.36 -5.05 -2.22
CA VAL A 46 2.22 -6.13 -2.71
C VAL A 46 2.85 -6.91 -1.56
N LEU A 47 3.25 -6.23 -0.47
CA LEU A 47 3.77 -6.90 0.72
C LEU A 47 2.74 -7.86 1.30
N LYS A 48 1.50 -7.41 1.55
CA LYS A 48 0.43 -8.27 2.08
C LYS A 48 0.16 -9.48 1.20
N GLU A 49 0.14 -9.30 -0.12
CA GLU A 49 -0.07 -10.40 -1.06
C GLU A 49 1.10 -11.40 -1.05
N ASN A 50 2.34 -10.91 -1.09
CA ASN A 50 3.52 -11.76 -1.23
C ASN A 50 3.87 -12.49 0.06
N VAL A 51 3.60 -11.92 1.24
CA VAL A 51 3.85 -12.59 2.53
C VAL A 51 3.11 -13.93 2.62
N LEU A 52 1.94 -14.07 1.99
CA LEU A 52 1.20 -15.34 1.96
C LEU A 52 2.02 -16.48 1.31
N LYS A 53 2.86 -16.13 0.32
CA LYS A 53 3.69 -17.03 -0.48
C LYS A 53 5.06 -17.30 0.15
N VAL A 54 5.43 -16.55 1.20
CA VAL A 54 6.72 -16.68 1.89
C VAL A 54 6.76 -17.96 2.74
N PRO A 55 7.84 -18.76 2.69
CA PRO A 55 8.01 -19.91 3.59
C PRO A 55 8.11 -19.49 5.07
N GLU A 56 7.45 -20.22 5.97
CA GLU A 56 7.35 -19.87 7.40
C GLU A 56 8.70 -19.88 8.14
N ASN A 57 9.62 -20.74 7.72
CA ASN A 57 10.91 -20.96 8.40
C ASN A 57 12.05 -20.12 7.82
N MET A 58 11.75 -19.10 7.01
CA MET A 58 12.76 -18.29 6.33
C MET A 58 12.67 -16.81 6.73
N GLU A 59 13.85 -16.18 6.79
CA GLU A 59 14.05 -14.77 7.11
C GLU A 59 14.22 -13.94 5.84
N PHE A 60 13.50 -12.83 5.73
CA PHE A 60 13.56 -11.93 4.59
C PHE A 60 13.55 -10.46 5.02
N GLU A 61 14.21 -9.63 4.22
CA GLU A 61 14.05 -8.17 4.24
C GLU A 61 12.87 -7.77 3.33
N ILE A 62 12.21 -6.65 3.64
CA ILE A 62 11.08 -6.13 2.85
C ILE A 62 11.35 -6.08 1.32
N PRO A 63 12.53 -5.62 0.83
CA PRO A 63 12.81 -5.57 -0.61
C PRO A 63 12.81 -6.96 -1.28
N GLN A 64 13.14 -8.01 -0.53
CA GLN A 64 13.13 -9.38 -1.03
C GLN A 64 11.71 -9.93 -1.13
N ILE A 65 10.79 -9.45 -0.29
CA ILE A 65 9.38 -9.88 -0.29
C ILE A 65 8.59 -9.13 -1.37
N ILE A 66 8.75 -7.81 -1.48
CA ILE A 66 8.00 -7.01 -2.47
C ILE A 66 8.64 -6.98 -3.86
N GLY A 67 9.91 -7.38 -3.96
CA GLY A 67 10.68 -7.41 -5.19
C GLY A 67 11.34 -6.07 -5.56
N PRO A 68 12.40 -6.10 -6.40
CA PRO A 68 13.19 -4.93 -6.75
C PRO A 68 12.41 -3.89 -7.56
N GLU A 69 11.47 -4.32 -8.41
CA GLU A 69 10.68 -3.41 -9.24
C GLU A 69 9.83 -2.48 -8.38
N VAL A 70 9.11 -3.03 -7.40
CA VAL A 70 8.30 -2.24 -6.45
C VAL A 70 9.20 -1.43 -5.53
N TRP A 71 10.27 -2.03 -4.98
CA TRP A 71 11.18 -1.34 -4.08
C TRP A 71 11.87 -0.13 -4.70
N GLN A 72 12.20 -0.20 -6.00
CA GLN A 72 12.85 0.89 -6.72
C GLN A 72 11.93 2.09 -6.98
N THR A 73 10.59 1.89 -7.02
CA THR A 73 9.63 3.00 -7.14
C THR A 73 9.56 3.87 -5.88
N LEU A 74 9.95 3.33 -4.72
CA LEU A 74 10.05 4.09 -3.48
C LEU A 74 11.33 4.92 -3.50
N ASP A 75 11.21 6.23 -3.26
CA ASP A 75 12.38 7.07 -2.99
C ASP A 75 13.01 6.74 -1.62
N ARG A 76 14.16 7.37 -1.33
CA ARG A 76 14.88 7.10 -0.07
C ARG A 76 14.02 7.41 1.17
N SER A 77 13.22 8.46 1.16
CA SER A 77 12.41 8.88 2.30
C SER A 77 11.25 7.90 2.52
N SER A 78 10.55 7.55 1.43
CA SER A 78 9.46 6.59 1.40
C SER A 78 9.90 5.20 1.83
N ARG A 79 11.09 4.72 1.43
CA ARG A 79 11.65 3.45 1.93
C ARG A 79 11.83 3.44 3.44
N VAL A 80 12.31 4.54 4.02
CA VAL A 80 12.50 4.66 5.48
C VAL A 80 11.15 4.71 6.20
N THR A 81 10.21 5.52 5.70
CA THR A 81 8.87 5.64 6.28
C THR A 81 8.11 4.32 6.19
N PHE A 82 8.16 3.66 5.03
CA PHE A 82 7.55 2.35 4.81
C PHE A 82 8.16 1.28 5.72
N GLY A 83 9.49 1.20 5.82
CA GLY A 83 10.15 0.26 6.73
C GLY A 83 9.76 0.48 8.20
N LYS A 84 9.61 1.74 8.64
CA LYS A 84 9.11 2.07 9.98
C LYS A 84 7.65 1.63 10.17
N GLN A 85 6.80 1.87 9.18
CA GLN A 85 5.40 1.44 9.21
C GLN A 85 5.31 -0.09 9.32
N VAL A 86 5.97 -0.82 8.42
CA VAL A 86 5.97 -2.29 8.44
C VAL A 86 6.52 -2.83 9.75
N LYS A 87 7.54 -2.20 10.35
CA LYS A 87 8.02 -2.61 11.68
C LYS A 87 6.99 -2.36 12.78
N ARG A 88 6.30 -1.22 12.76
CA ARG A 88 5.26 -0.86 13.74
C ARG A 88 4.04 -1.77 13.65
N GLU A 89 3.65 -2.11 12.42
CA GLU A 89 2.41 -2.83 12.07
C GLU A 89 2.70 -4.23 11.53
N ALA A 90 3.83 -4.86 11.89
CA ALA A 90 4.29 -6.11 11.27
C ALA A 90 3.21 -7.20 11.27
N ALA A 91 2.47 -7.30 12.37
CA ALA A 91 1.33 -8.20 12.53
C ALA A 91 0.24 -8.02 11.45
N GLU A 92 -0.07 -6.79 11.05
CA GLU A 92 -1.09 -6.48 10.03
C GLU A 92 -0.63 -6.83 8.62
N PHE A 93 0.69 -6.94 8.42
CA PHE A 93 1.30 -7.43 7.19
C PHE A 93 1.51 -8.95 7.20
N GLY A 94 1.09 -9.65 8.25
CA GLY A 94 1.33 -11.10 8.40
C GLY A 94 2.79 -11.43 8.67
N LEU A 95 3.55 -10.50 9.26
CA LEU A 95 4.98 -10.63 9.55
C LEU A 95 5.26 -10.62 11.05
N GLU A 96 6.38 -11.22 11.42
CA GLU A 96 6.98 -11.11 12.74
C GLU A 96 8.40 -10.53 12.57
N PHE A 97 8.70 -9.46 13.31
CA PHE A 97 10.04 -8.88 13.32
C PHE A 97 11.00 -9.82 14.04
N VAL A 98 12.12 -10.15 13.39
CA VAL A 98 13.11 -11.07 13.94
C VAL A 98 14.28 -10.31 14.54
N ARG A 99 14.97 -9.49 13.73
CA ARG A 99 16.17 -8.78 14.14
C ARG A 99 16.50 -7.62 13.21
N THR A 100 17.45 -6.81 13.63
CA THR A 100 18.12 -5.83 12.77
C THR A 100 19.52 -6.37 12.44
N THR A 101 19.90 -6.37 11.16
CA THR A 101 21.26 -6.78 10.74
C THR A 101 22.32 -5.77 11.19
N VAL A 102 23.61 -6.15 11.08
CA VAL A 102 24.74 -5.24 11.36
C VAL A 102 24.68 -4.00 10.45
N SER A 103 24.22 -4.18 9.20
CA SER A 103 23.97 -3.11 8.22
C SER A 103 22.69 -2.31 8.48
N ARG A 104 22.03 -2.52 9.62
CA ARG A 104 20.80 -1.85 10.05
C ARG A 104 19.55 -2.13 9.21
N HIS A 105 19.48 -3.29 8.56
CA HIS A 105 18.27 -3.71 7.85
C HIS A 105 17.36 -4.53 8.77
N ALA A 106 16.05 -4.29 8.70
CA ALA A 106 15.06 -5.06 9.44
C ALA A 106 14.75 -6.38 8.71
N VAL A 107 14.77 -7.47 9.47
CA VAL A 107 14.53 -8.83 8.99
C VAL A 107 13.26 -9.37 9.62
N TYR A 108 12.45 -10.05 8.82
CA TYR A 108 11.14 -10.55 9.18
C TYR A 108 10.99 -12.01 8.77
N LYS A 109 10.08 -12.72 9.44
CA LYS A 109 9.56 -14.02 9.02
C LYS A 109 8.04 -13.93 8.89
N LYS A 110 7.43 -14.87 8.16
CA LYS A 110 5.97 -14.97 8.10
C LYS A 110 5.42 -15.28 9.50
N ARG A 111 4.39 -14.56 9.92
CA ARG A 111 3.70 -14.79 11.18
C ARG A 111 2.79 -16.00 11.01
N VAL A 112 2.99 -17.02 11.84
CA VAL A 112 2.06 -18.15 11.95
C VAL A 112 1.00 -17.77 12.98
N VAL A 113 -0.25 -17.67 12.54
CA VAL A 113 -1.39 -17.55 13.46
C VAL A 113 -1.79 -18.98 13.81
N VAL A 114 -1.52 -19.38 15.05
CA VAL A 114 -2.03 -20.65 15.60
C VAL A 114 -3.48 -20.38 16.01
N GLU A 115 -4.43 -21.03 15.33
CA GLU A 115 -5.84 -21.09 15.74
C GLU A 115 -6.02 -21.97 16.99
#